data_AF-A0A3L6RJB3-F1
#
_entry.id   AF-A0A3L6RJB3-F1
#
_cell.length_a   1.000
_cell.length_b   1.000
_cell.length_c   1.000
_cell.angle_alpha   90.00
_cell.angle_beta   90.00
_cell.angle_gamma   90.00
#
_symmetry.space_group_name_H-M   'P 1'
#
loop_
_entity.id
_entity.type
_entity.pdbx_description
1 polymer ?
#
loop_
_entity_poly.entity_id
_entity_poly.type
_entity_poly.pdbx_seq_one_letter_code
_entity_poly.pdbx_strand_id
1 'polypeptide(L)'
;MGKKDDSSTDDWERSGRSLWFYIGNHSPALPERTPGKAVWRPEWNEKLNPNQMVQVTEMLQLIKEHKDAGVTVVSVLATMYKRRIMPLQKRCRFGFEYLGSNDPSRLTAEVLPSQAALNRVQRVLLDAHTVPDVPTLFSATNPPKPGHVELYRCPAP
;
A
#
# COMPACT_ATOMS: atom_id res chain seq x y z
N MET A 1 51.85 -6.73 4.42
CA MET A 1 50.79 -7.69 4.79
C MET A 1 50.13 -7.16 6.06
N GLY A 2 48.89 -6.68 5.96
CA GLY A 2 48.17 -6.08 7.09
C GLY A 2 46.81 -5.62 6.58
N LYS A 3 45.85 -6.55 6.57
CA LYS A 3 44.48 -6.29 6.13
C LYS A 3 43.86 -5.26 7.08
N LYS A 4 43.19 -4.28 6.50
CA LYS A 4 42.34 -3.32 7.20
C LYS A 4 40.98 -4.01 7.39
N ASP A 5 40.56 -4.18 8.63
CA ASP A 5 39.28 -4.80 8.96
C ASP A 5 38.15 -3.81 8.63
N ASP A 6 37.37 -4.14 7.60
CA ASP A 6 36.06 -3.53 7.32
C ASP A 6 35.03 -4.21 8.22
N SER A 7 34.72 -3.60 9.36
CA SER A 7 33.58 -3.98 10.22
C SER A 7 32.62 -2.80 10.35
N SER A 8 31.91 -2.47 9.27
CA SER A 8 30.85 -1.45 9.29
C SER A 8 29.73 -1.72 8.28
N THR A 9 29.34 -2.99 8.12
CA THR A 9 28.20 -3.39 7.27
C THR A 9 27.14 -4.22 7.98
N ASP A 10 27.37 -4.65 9.23
CA ASP A 10 26.53 -5.66 9.89
C ASP A 10 25.38 -5.10 10.74
N ASP A 11 25.34 -3.80 11.00
CA ASP A 11 24.30 -3.19 11.85
C ASP A 11 22.95 -3.00 11.14
N TRP A 12 22.94 -2.83 9.81
CA TRP A 12 21.71 -2.66 9.03
C TRP A 12 20.91 -3.96 8.89
N GLU A 13 21.57 -5.12 8.85
CA GLU A 13 20.89 -6.42 8.75
C GLU A 13 20.27 -6.87 10.09
N ARG A 14 20.82 -6.44 11.22
CA ARG A 14 20.29 -6.80 12.54
C ARG A 14 19.05 -6.00 12.93
N SER A 15 18.99 -4.71 12.61
CA SER A 15 17.84 -3.87 12.96
C SER A 15 16.59 -4.16 12.13
N GLY A 16 16.77 -4.70 10.92
CA GLY A 16 15.68 -5.08 10.04
C GLY A 16 14.81 -6.19 10.64
N ARG A 17 15.38 -7.27 11.17
CA ARG A 17 14.61 -8.49 11.52
C ARG A 17 13.58 -8.33 12.64
N SER A 18 13.70 -7.35 13.53
CA SER A 18 12.74 -7.16 14.64
C SER A 18 11.46 -6.42 14.25
N LEU A 19 11.39 -5.83 13.05
CA LEU A 19 10.29 -4.96 12.62
C LEU A 19 9.38 -5.57 11.54
N TRP A 20 9.64 -6.81 11.10
CA TRP A 20 8.82 -7.49 10.09
C TRP A 20 7.86 -8.45 10.78
N PHE A 21 6.57 -8.29 10.49
CA PHE A 21 5.55 -9.28 10.84
C PHE A 21 5.58 -10.40 9.79
N TYR A 22 6.00 -11.59 10.22
CA TYR A 22 5.84 -12.82 9.43
C TYR A 22 4.36 -13.22 9.41
N ILE A 23 3.74 -13.18 8.23
CA ILE A 23 2.42 -13.77 8.01
C ILE A 23 2.68 -15.20 7.52
N GLY A 24 2.18 -16.19 8.25
CA GLY A 24 2.32 -17.60 7.87
C GLY A 24 1.72 -17.87 6.48
N ASN A 25 2.32 -18.77 5.72
CA ASN A 25 1.80 -19.19 4.42
C ASN A 25 0.56 -20.07 4.62
N HIS A 26 -0.61 -19.45 4.78
CA HIS A 26 -1.89 -20.14 4.99
C HIS A 26 -2.39 -20.80 3.71
N SER A 27 -3.21 -21.86 3.85
CA SER A 27 -3.77 -22.59 2.71
C SER A 27 -4.75 -21.72 1.88
N PRO A 28 -4.73 -21.79 0.54
CA PRO A 28 -3.76 -22.51 -0.27
C PRO A 28 -2.40 -21.82 -0.21
N ALA A 29 -1.37 -22.61 0.09
CA ALA A 29 -0.02 -22.11 0.20
C ALA A 29 0.36 -21.39 -1.09
N LEU A 30 0.95 -20.20 -0.96
CA LEU A 30 1.63 -19.54 -2.07
C LEU A 30 2.63 -20.53 -2.68
N PRO A 31 2.76 -20.55 -4.03
CA PRO A 31 3.74 -21.39 -4.68
C PRO A 31 5.12 -21.10 -4.09
N GLU A 32 5.97 -22.12 -4.07
CA GLU A 32 7.34 -21.99 -3.55
C GLU A 32 8.00 -20.78 -4.20
N ARG A 33 8.44 -19.82 -3.37
CA ARG A 33 9.03 -18.58 -3.87
C ARG A 33 10.21 -18.97 -4.73
N THR A 34 10.16 -18.67 -6.03
CA THR A 34 11.28 -18.94 -6.93
C THR A 34 12.52 -18.23 -6.38
N PRO A 35 13.53 -18.97 -5.87
CA PRO A 35 14.72 -18.36 -5.32
C PRO A 35 15.52 -17.80 -6.49
N GLY A 36 15.64 -16.48 -6.58
CA GLY A 36 16.36 -15.87 -7.68
C GLY A 36 16.29 -14.36 -7.67
N LYS A 37 17.31 -13.72 -8.27
CA LYS A 37 17.22 -12.31 -8.65
C LYS A 37 16.11 -12.16 -9.68
N ALA A 38 15.40 -11.04 -9.65
CA ALA A 38 14.39 -10.77 -10.67
C ALA A 38 15.03 -10.85 -12.06
N VAL A 39 14.46 -11.67 -12.93
CA VAL A 39 14.97 -11.85 -14.29
C VAL A 39 14.47 -10.67 -15.12
N TRP A 40 15.39 -9.99 -15.80
CA TRP A 40 15.03 -8.92 -16.71
C TRP A 40 14.06 -9.44 -17.78
N ARG A 41 13.04 -8.64 -18.08
CA ARG A 41 11.98 -8.92 -19.03
C ARG A 41 11.94 -7.77 -20.05
N PRO A 42 11.94 -8.03 -21.37
CA PRO A 42 11.89 -6.97 -22.37
C PRO A 42 10.68 -6.05 -22.21
N GLU A 43 9.58 -6.58 -21.70
CA GLU A 43 8.33 -5.88 -21.38
C GLU A 43 8.54 -4.74 -20.36
N TRP A 44 9.58 -4.80 -19.52
CA TRP A 44 9.89 -3.73 -18.55
C TRP A 44 10.38 -2.45 -19.21
N ASN A 45 10.88 -2.53 -20.44
CA ASN A 45 11.29 -1.38 -21.24
C ASN A 45 10.29 -1.05 -22.36
N GLU A 46 9.12 -1.69 -22.36
CA GLU A 46 8.08 -1.42 -23.33
C GLU A 46 7.61 0.04 -23.18
N LYS A 47 7.61 0.76 -24.30
CA LYS A 47 7.11 2.13 -24.31
C LYS A 47 5.60 2.10 -24.30
N LEU A 48 5.02 2.90 -23.41
CA LEU A 48 3.58 3.11 -23.38
C LEU A 48 3.12 3.71 -24.71
N ASN A 49 2.02 3.16 -25.24
CA ASN A 49 1.38 3.74 -26.41
C ASN A 49 0.63 5.05 -26.03
N PRO A 50 0.24 5.89 -27.00
CA PRO A 50 -0.43 7.16 -26.72
C PRO A 50 -1.69 7.02 -25.83
N ASN A 51 -2.46 5.94 -25.99
CA ASN A 51 -3.66 5.72 -25.19
C ASN A 51 -3.32 5.39 -23.73
N GLN A 52 -2.27 4.60 -23.49
CA GLN A 52 -1.77 4.31 -22.13
C GLN A 52 -1.17 5.56 -21.46
N MET A 53 -0.54 6.44 -22.23
CA MET A 53 0.01 7.70 -21.71
C MET A 53 -1.06 8.65 -21.17
N VAL A 54 -2.30 8.60 -21.68
CA VAL A 54 -3.43 9.34 -21.12
C VAL A 54 -3.66 8.95 -19.65
N GLN A 55 -3.73 7.65 -19.37
CA GLN A 55 -3.90 7.12 -18.01
C GLN A 55 -2.78 7.59 -17.07
N VAL A 56 -1.52 7.53 -17.51
CA VAL A 56 -0.38 7.96 -16.68
C VAL A 56 -0.49 9.46 -16.35
N THR A 57 -0.85 10.27 -17.35
CA THR A 57 -1.00 11.72 -17.18
C THR A 57 -2.11 12.05 -16.18
N GLU A 58 -3.27 11.39 -16.29
CA GLU A 58 -4.38 11.52 -15.34
C GLU A 58 -3.97 11.10 -13.93
N MET A 59 -3.24 9.98 -13.79
CA MET A 59 -2.77 9.50 -12.49
C MET A 59 -1.79 10.48 -11.84
N LEU A 60 -0.86 11.05 -12.60
CA LEU A 60 0.07 12.06 -12.10
C LEU A 60 -0.66 13.33 -11.65
N GLN A 61 -1.69 13.75 -12.40
CA GLN A 61 -2.52 14.88 -12.03
C GLN A 61 -3.27 14.61 -10.71
N LEU A 62 -3.86 13.41 -10.54
CA LEU A 62 -4.50 13.01 -9.28
C LEU A 62 -3.50 12.99 -8.12
N ILE A 63 -2.30 12.43 -8.31
CA ILE A 63 -1.26 12.40 -7.27
C ILE A 63 -0.89 13.83 -6.84
N LYS A 64 -0.74 14.74 -7.82
CA LYS A 64 -0.48 16.16 -7.55
C LYS A 64 -1.60 16.80 -6.74
N GLU A 65 -2.85 16.62 -7.15
CA GLU A 65 -4.02 17.16 -6.42
C GLU A 65 -4.09 16.65 -4.97
N HIS A 66 -3.81 15.36 -4.75
CA HIS A 66 -3.79 14.79 -3.41
C HIS A 66 -2.63 15.34 -2.57
N LYS A 67 -1.45 15.52 -3.18
CA LYS A 67 -0.30 16.15 -2.52
C LYS A 67 -0.62 17.60 -2.13
N ASP A 68 -1.21 18.37 -3.04
CA ASP A 68 -1.60 19.76 -2.81
C ASP A 68 -2.70 19.88 -1.74
N ALA A 69 -3.57 18.86 -1.63
CA ALA A 69 -4.55 18.71 -0.55
C ALA A 69 -3.96 18.22 0.80
N GLY A 70 -2.64 18.04 0.90
CA GLY A 70 -1.97 17.65 2.14
C GLY A 70 -2.03 16.15 2.47
N VAL A 71 -2.33 15.29 1.50
CA VAL A 71 -2.23 13.83 1.69
C VAL A 71 -0.79 13.44 1.94
N THR A 72 -0.55 12.75 3.05
CA THR A 72 0.77 12.26 3.45
C THR A 72 0.74 10.75 3.63
N VAL A 73 1.91 10.13 3.74
CA VAL A 73 2.01 8.70 4.11
C VAL A 73 1.31 8.42 5.45
N VAL A 74 1.30 9.39 6.38
CA VAL A 74 0.62 9.30 7.67
C VAL A 74 -0.91 9.18 7.47
N SER A 75 -1.50 9.99 6.58
CA SER A 75 -2.95 9.94 6.27
C SER A 75 -3.36 8.64 5.59
N VAL A 76 -2.51 8.13 4.70
CA VAL A 76 -2.69 6.85 4.02
C VAL A 76 -2.68 5.69 5.01
N LEU A 77 -1.65 5.60 5.87
CA LEU A 77 -1.57 4.53 6.86
C LEU A 77 -2.69 4.61 7.92
N ALA A 78 -3.03 5.82 8.37
CA ALA A 78 -4.15 6.01 9.30
C ALA A 78 -5.47 5.48 8.69
N THR A 79 -5.69 5.71 7.40
CA THR A 79 -6.84 5.19 6.67
C THR A 79 -6.85 3.67 6.60
N MET A 80 -5.72 3.03 6.31
CA MET A 80 -5.58 1.58 6.30
C MET A 80 -5.92 0.97 7.66
N TYR A 81 -5.40 1.56 8.75
CA TYR A 81 -5.72 1.13 10.12
C TYR A 81 -7.19 1.33 10.47
N LYS A 82 -7.79 2.48 10.11
CA LYS A 82 -9.22 2.75 10.35
C LYS A 82 -10.11 1.76 9.61
N ARG A 83 -9.80 1.48 8.33
CA ARG A 83 -10.54 0.52 7.52
C ARG A 83 -10.34 -0.94 7.96
N ARG A 84 -9.30 -1.22 8.75
CA ARG A 84 -8.85 -2.58 9.10
C ARG A 84 -8.45 -3.39 7.87
N ILE A 85 -7.81 -2.71 6.92
CA ILE A 85 -7.38 -3.27 5.65
C ILE A 85 -5.89 -3.03 5.49
N MET A 86 -5.11 -4.11 5.48
CA MET A 86 -3.67 -4.03 5.25
C MET A 86 -3.34 -3.89 3.75
N PRO A 87 -2.21 -3.26 3.39
CA PRO A 87 -1.78 -3.14 1.99
C PRO A 87 -1.67 -4.49 1.29
N LEU A 88 -1.03 -5.46 1.95
CA LEU A 88 -0.66 -6.76 1.37
C LEU A 88 -1.68 -7.88 1.63
N GLN A 89 -2.82 -7.57 2.26
CA GLN A 89 -3.84 -8.61 2.48
C GLN A 89 -4.61 -8.89 1.18
N LYS A 90 -5.04 -10.13 1.00
CA LYS A 90 -6.03 -10.47 -0.02
C LYS A 90 -7.34 -9.75 0.30
N ARG A 91 -7.87 -9.02 -0.68
CA ARG A 91 -9.16 -8.32 -0.58
C ARG A 91 -10.14 -8.99 -1.53
N CYS A 92 -11.40 -9.11 -1.13
CA CYS A 92 -12.45 -9.63 -2.00
C CYS A 92 -13.08 -8.53 -2.89
N ARG A 93 -12.72 -7.27 -2.65
CA ARG A 93 -13.26 -6.08 -3.33
C ARG A 93 -12.16 -5.06 -3.59
N PHE A 94 -12.38 -4.18 -4.56
CA PHE A 94 -11.48 -3.04 -4.77
C PHE A 94 -11.58 -2.06 -3.60
N GLY A 95 -10.51 -1.28 -3.37
CA GLY A 95 -10.47 -0.32 -2.26
C GLY A 95 -11.56 0.76 -2.30
N PHE A 96 -12.04 1.10 -3.51
CA PHE A 96 -13.13 2.05 -3.72
C PHE A 96 -14.52 1.41 -3.58
N GLU A 97 -14.63 0.10 -3.46
CA GLU A 97 -15.89 -0.62 -3.22
C GLU A 97 -16.09 -0.95 -1.73
N TYR A 98 -15.34 -0.26 -0.86
CA TYR A 98 -15.34 -0.51 0.57
C TYR A 98 -16.74 -0.34 1.16
N LEU A 99 -17.24 -1.39 1.84
CA LEU A 99 -18.59 -1.43 2.42
C LEU A 99 -18.68 -0.89 3.86
N GLY A 100 -17.65 -0.18 4.32
CA GLY A 100 -17.61 0.27 5.71
C GLY A 100 -17.39 -0.90 6.67
N SER A 101 -18.10 -0.90 7.80
CA SER A 101 -17.90 -1.91 8.85
C SER A 101 -18.26 -3.33 8.44
N ASN A 102 -19.13 -3.48 7.44
CA ASN A 102 -19.64 -4.75 6.93
C ASN A 102 -18.76 -5.36 5.83
N ASP A 103 -17.63 -4.72 5.49
CA ASP A 103 -16.76 -5.20 4.43
C ASP A 103 -16.05 -6.52 4.83
N PRO A 104 -16.21 -7.62 4.07
CA PRO A 104 -15.61 -8.90 4.40
C PRO A 104 -14.10 -8.94 4.25
N SER A 105 -13.48 -7.94 3.60
CA SER A 105 -12.03 -7.80 3.55
C SER A 105 -11.43 -7.23 4.84
N ARG A 106 -12.24 -6.81 5.82
CA ARG A 106 -11.71 -6.28 7.09
C ARG A 106 -11.08 -7.40 7.91
N LEU A 107 -9.91 -7.12 8.48
CA LEU A 107 -9.25 -8.04 9.43
C LEU A 107 -10.03 -8.21 10.73
N THR A 108 -10.84 -7.23 11.10
CA THR A 108 -11.67 -7.24 12.30
C THR A 108 -12.89 -6.35 12.11
N ALA A 109 -14.01 -6.75 12.72
CA ALA A 109 -15.23 -5.97 12.75
C ALA A 109 -15.09 -4.70 13.63
N GLU A 110 -14.16 -4.69 14.58
CA GLU A 110 -13.95 -3.60 15.54
C GLU A 110 -13.57 -2.29 14.83
N VAL A 111 -14.31 -1.21 15.10
CA VAL A 111 -13.99 0.13 14.62
C VAL A 111 -12.79 0.68 15.40
N LEU A 112 -11.78 1.20 14.70
CA LEU A 112 -10.63 1.82 15.35
C LEU A 112 -10.89 3.32 15.55
N PRO A 113 -10.85 3.85 16.78
CA PRO A 113 -10.88 5.29 17.01
C PRO A 113 -9.69 5.98 16.34
N SER A 114 -9.86 7.23 15.92
CA SER A 114 -8.82 8.02 15.23
C SER A 114 -7.50 8.08 16.02
N GLN A 115 -7.56 8.30 17.34
CA GLN A 115 -6.36 8.35 18.17
C GLN A 115 -5.64 7.00 18.20
N ALA A 116 -6.38 5.90 18.29
CA ALA A 116 -5.80 4.57 18.30
C ALA A 116 -5.18 4.21 16.93
N ALA A 117 -5.74 4.72 15.83
CA ALA A 117 -5.12 4.62 14.51
C ALA A 117 -3.81 5.41 14.45
N LEU A 118 -3.79 6.66 14.95
CA LEU A 118 -2.58 7.47 14.99
C LEU A 118 -1.47 6.81 15.82
N ASN A 119 -1.80 6.28 17.00
CA ASN A 119 -0.84 5.55 17.84
C ASN A 119 -0.22 4.34 17.12
N ARG A 120 -0.95 3.70 16.18
CA ARG A 120 -0.39 2.62 15.35
C ARG A 120 0.49 3.17 14.24
N VAL A 121 0.10 4.29 13.62
CA VAL A 121 0.95 4.95 12.61
C VAL A 121 2.27 5.40 13.21
N GLN A 122 2.27 5.98 14.42
CA GLN A 122 3.48 6.39 15.15
C GLN A 122 4.47 5.25 15.41
N ARG A 123 3.97 4.02 15.55
CA ARG A 123 4.85 2.84 15.70
C ARG A 123 5.58 2.46 14.41
N VAL A 124 5.05 2.88 13.26
CA VAL A 124 5.61 2.59 11.92
C VAL A 124 6.38 3.79 11.36
N LEU A 125 5.92 5.00 11.64
CA LEU A 125 6.49 6.27 11.19
C LEU A 125 6.87 7.12 12.40
N LEU A 126 8.17 7.32 12.59
CA LEU A 126 8.73 8.04 13.74
C LEU A 126 8.25 9.51 13.84
N ASP A 127 7.85 10.13 12.72
CA ASP A 127 7.49 11.57 12.67
C ASP A 127 5.97 11.87 12.62
N ALA A 128 5.11 10.89 12.93
CA ALA A 128 3.66 11.04 12.84
C ALA A 128 3.01 11.66 14.10
N HIS A 129 3.26 12.93 14.39
CA HIS A 129 2.85 13.55 15.66
C HIS A 129 1.40 14.08 15.69
N THR A 130 0.80 14.32 14.54
CA THR A 130 -0.55 14.92 14.43
C THR A 130 -1.51 13.99 13.71
N VAL A 131 -2.79 14.05 14.06
CA VAL A 131 -3.83 13.39 13.27
C VAL A 131 -3.81 14.04 11.88
N PRO A 132 -3.53 13.28 10.82
CA PRO A 132 -3.47 13.86 9.49
C PRO A 132 -4.88 14.20 9.03
N ASP A 133 -5.00 15.26 8.24
CA ASP A 133 -6.21 15.44 7.46
C ASP A 133 -6.34 14.30 6.45
N VAL A 134 -7.54 13.75 6.34
CA VAL A 134 -7.83 12.61 5.48
C VAL A 134 -8.93 13.07 4.53
N PRO A 135 -8.63 13.25 3.22
CA PRO A 135 -9.65 13.58 2.24
C PRO A 135 -10.78 12.56 2.25
N THR A 136 -11.94 12.98 1.78
CA THR A 136 -13.09 12.09 1.61
C THR A 136 -12.69 10.85 0.82
N LEU A 137 -12.74 9.70 1.48
CA LEU A 137 -12.25 8.47 0.91
C LEU A 137 -13.29 7.83 -0.02
N PHE A 138 -12.83 7.11 -1.03
CA PHE A 138 -13.72 6.33 -1.87
C PHE A 138 -14.29 5.11 -1.14
N SER A 139 -15.57 4.84 -1.35
CA SER A 139 -16.32 3.70 -0.80
C SER A 139 -17.42 3.30 -1.78
N ALA A 140 -18.11 2.19 -1.52
CA ALA A 140 -19.27 1.81 -2.34
C ALA A 140 -20.35 2.91 -2.39
N THR A 141 -20.44 3.76 -1.35
CA THR A 141 -21.36 4.89 -1.26
C THR A 141 -20.79 6.21 -1.79
N ASN A 142 -19.48 6.26 -2.04
CA ASN A 142 -18.77 7.41 -2.61
C ASN A 142 -17.75 6.88 -3.63
N PRO A 143 -18.20 6.39 -4.80
CA PRO A 143 -17.31 5.83 -5.79
C PRO A 143 -16.50 6.93 -6.51
N PRO A 144 -15.35 6.60 -7.11
CA PRO A 144 -14.66 7.48 -8.03
C PRO A 144 -15.53 7.82 -9.24
N LYS A 145 -15.17 8.91 -9.94
CA LYS A 145 -15.87 9.36 -11.15
C LYS A 145 -15.93 8.24 -12.21
N PRO A 146 -17.05 8.07 -12.93
CA PRO A 146 -17.15 7.14 -14.05
C PRO A 146 -15.98 7.32 -15.04
N GLY A 147 -15.45 6.22 -15.58
CA GLY A 147 -14.26 6.22 -16.46
C GLY A 147 -12.93 6.05 -15.72
N HIS A 148 -12.80 6.54 -14.47
CA HIS A 148 -11.57 6.33 -13.69
C HIS A 148 -11.38 4.87 -13.25
N VAL A 149 -12.46 4.08 -13.19
CA VAL A 149 -12.45 2.68 -12.70
C VAL A 149 -12.17 1.64 -13.76
N GLU A 150 -12.44 1.95 -15.03
CA GLU A 150 -12.18 1.02 -16.14
C GLU A 150 -10.67 0.74 -16.28
N LEU A 151 -9.87 1.74 -15.92
CA LEU A 151 -8.41 1.71 -15.83
C LEU A 151 -7.85 0.70 -14.80
N TYR A 152 -8.64 0.30 -13.80
CA TYR A 152 -8.20 -0.59 -12.71
C TYR A 152 -8.76 -2.01 -12.81
N ARG A 153 -9.70 -2.25 -13.73
CA ARG A 153 -10.16 -3.61 -14.01
C ARG A 153 -9.17 -4.24 -14.98
N CYS A 154 -8.42 -5.22 -14.48
CA CYS A 154 -7.78 -6.16 -15.39
C CYS A 154 -8.91 -6.88 -16.16
N PRO A 155 -8.90 -6.89 -17.50
CA PRO A 155 -9.88 -7.67 -18.25
C PRO A 155 -9.83 -9.13 -17.79
N ALA A 156 -10.99 -9.78 -17.76
CA ALA A 156 -11.05 -11.21 -17.48
C ALA A 156 -10.18 -11.95 -18.52
N PRO A 157 -9.43 -12.98 -18.09
CA PRO A 157 -8.59 -13.78 -19.00
C PRO A 157 -9.42 -14.50 -20.07
#